data_AF-A0A238XEK6-F1
#
_entry.id   AF-A0A238XEK6-F1
#
_cell.length_a   1.000
_cell.length_b   1.000
_cell.length_c   1.000
_cell.angle_alpha   90.00
_cell.angle_beta   90.00
_cell.angle_gamma   90.00
#
_symmetry.space_group_name_H-M   'P 1'
#
loop_
_entity.id
_entity.type
_entity.pdbx_description
1 polymer ?
#
loop_
_entity_poly.entity_id
_entity_poly.type
_entity_poly.pdbx_seq_one_letter_code
_entity_poly.pdbx_strand_id
1 'polypeptide(L)' 'MKNVLSTLFTSIRQQITYRQTLSALRALSLHSRIDLDIAGIERRVARNAVYGF' A
#
# COMPACT_ATOMS: atom_id res chain seq x y z
N MET A 1 -4.03 -4.96 -28.23
CA MET A 1 -3.01 -5.68 -27.43
C MET A 1 -2.14 -4.78 -26.55
N LYS A 2 -1.65 -3.61 -27.01
CA LYS A 2 -0.79 -2.72 -26.20
C LYS A 2 -1.43 -2.30 -24.85
N ASN A 3 -2.73 -2.01 -24.84
CA ASN A 3 -3.43 -1.54 -23.63
C ASN A 3 -3.55 -2.59 -22.52
N VAL A 4 -3.71 -3.88 -22.87
CA VAL A 4 -3.85 -4.95 -21.86
C VAL A 4 -2.53 -5.16 -21.14
N LEU A 5 -1.42 -5.18 -21.88
CA LEU A 5 -0.08 -5.30 -21.29
C LEU A 5 0.23 -4.10 -20.40
N SER A 6 -0.07 -2.87 -20.83
CA SER A 6 0.15 -1.69 -19.99
C SER A 6 -0.71 -1.72 -18.71
N THR A 7 -1.95 -2.19 -18.78
CA THR A 7 -2.80 -2.34 -17.58
C THR A 7 -2.23 -3.37 -16.63
N LEU A 8 -1.76 -4.51 -17.14
CA LEU A 8 -1.12 -5.56 -16.31
C LEU A 8 0.16 -5.04 -15.64
N PHE A 9 1.03 -4.33 -16.38
CA PHE A 9 2.23 -3.73 -15.81
C PHE A 9 1.90 -2.68 -14.75
N THR A 10 0.86 -1.87 -14.96
CA THR A 10 0.37 -0.90 -13.98
C THR A 10 -0.14 -1.60 -12.72
N SER A 11 -0.93 -2.66 -12.85
CA SER A 11 -1.42 -3.44 -11.70
C SER A 11 -0.28 -4.10 -10.92
N ILE A 12 0.74 -4.64 -11.61
CA ILE A 12 1.91 -5.22 -10.96
C ILE A 12 2.69 -4.15 -10.19
N ARG A 13 2.92 -2.97 -10.80
CA ARG A 13 3.61 -1.86 -10.14
C ARG A 13 2.85 -1.40 -8.90
N GLN A 14 1.54 -1.18 -9.01
CA GLN A 14 0.70 -0.81 -7.87
C GLN A 14 0.78 -1.85 -6.75
N GLN A 15 0.75 -3.14 -7.08
CA GLN A 15 0.86 -4.21 -6.09
C GLN A 15 2.23 -4.22 -5.36
N ILE A 16 3.31 -3.93 -6.09
CA ILE A 16 4.64 -3.80 -5.50
C ILE A 16 4.68 -2.60 -4.56
N THR A 17 4.20 -1.43 -5.00
CA THR A 17 4.14 -0.22 -4.19
C THR A 17 3.30 -0.45 -2.94
N TYR A 18 2.14 -1.10 -3.05
CA TYR A 18 1.30 -1.46 -1.91
C TYR A 18 2.05 -2.27 -0.85
N ARG A 19 2.80 -3.30 -1.29
CA ARG A 19 3.62 -4.11 -0.37
C ARG A 19 4.74 -3.32 0.28
N GLN A 20 5.39 -2.43 -0.47
CA GLN A 20 6.43 -1.53 0.06
C GLN A 20 5.86 -0.56 1.09
N THR A 21 4.71 0.07 0.80
CA THR A 21 4.03 0.98 1.73
C THR A 21 3.64 0.24 3.01
N LEU A 22 3.08 -0.97 2.92
CA LEU A 22 2.76 -1.77 4.10
C LEU A 22 4.02 -2.09 4.93
N SER A 23 5.12 -2.46 4.27
CA SER A 23 6.39 -2.70 4.96
C SER A 23 6.93 -1.44 5.64
N ALA A 24 6.79 -0.28 5.00
CA ALA A 24 7.22 1.01 5.58
C ALA A 24 6.38 1.39 6.80
N LEU A 25 5.06 1.19 6.75
CA LEU A 25 4.16 1.41 7.90
C LEU A 25 4.55 0.50 9.07
N ARG A 26 4.96 -0.74 8.81
CA ARG A 26 5.39 -1.70 9.85
C ARG A 26 6.76 -1.40 10.44
N ALA A 27 7.59 -0.67 9.69
CA ALA A 27 8.89 -0.20 10.11
C ALA A 27 8.83 1.12 10.88
N LEU A 28 7.66 1.75 10.98
CA LEU A 28 7.47 2.93 11.83
C LEU A 28 7.78 2.62 13.29
N SER A 29 8.02 3.68 14.06
CA SER A 29 8.23 3.59 15.51
C SER A 29 7.07 2.82 16.17
N LEU A 30 7.38 2.11 17.26
CA LEU A 30 6.39 1.27 17.96
C LEU A 30 5.11 2.06 18.29
N HIS A 31 5.25 3.32 18.69
CA HIS A 31 4.12 4.21 18.99
C HIS A 31 3.21 4.41 17.76
N SER A 32 3.76 4.86 16.63
CA SER A 32 2.98 5.06 15.41
C SER A 32 2.40 3.76 14.84
N ARG A 33 3.10 2.64 15.05
CA ARG A 33 2.61 1.32 14.64
C ARG A 33 1.43 0.86 15.50
N ILE A 34 1.49 1.10 16.82
CA ILE A 34 0.39 0.83 17.74
C ILE A 34 -0.83 1.67 17.37
N ASP A 35 -0.66 2.95 17.03
CA ASP A 35 -1.79 3.79 16.61
C ASP A 35 -2.48 3.24 15.35
N LEU A 36 -1.68 2.81 14.37
CA LEU A 36 -2.18 2.22 13.12
C LEU A 36 -2.85 0.85 13.32
N ASP A 37 -2.33 0.04 14.25
CA ASP A 37 -2.81 -1.31 14.55
C ASP A 37 -4.08 -1.26 15.42
N ILE A 38 -4.11 -0.41 16.45
CA ILE A 38 -5.30 -0.15 17.29
C ILE A 38 -6.43 0.40 16.44
N ALA A 39 -6.15 1.35 15.55
CA ALA A 39 -7.15 1.89 14.62
C ALA A 39 -7.54 0.87 13.53
N GLY A 40 -6.77 -0.21 13.34
CA GLY A 40 -7.02 -1.22 12.30
C GLY A 40 -6.94 -0.66 10.87
N ILE A 41 -6.30 0.50 10.67
CA ILE A 41 -6.32 1.25 9.40
C ILE A 41 -5.07 1.07 8.55
N GLU A 42 -4.07 0.30 8.98
CA GLU A 42 -2.80 0.11 8.24
C GLU A 42 -3.04 -0.22 6.75
N ARG A 43 -3.92 -1.19 6.47
CA ARG A 43 -4.29 -1.59 5.10
C ARG A 43 -5.10 -0.54 4.35
N ARG A 44 -5.84 0.31 5.06
CA ARG A 44 -6.60 1.42 4.47
C ARG A 44 -5.64 2.53 4.07
N VAL A 45 -4.72 2.93 4.95
CA VAL A 45 -3.68 3.92 4.67
C VAL A 45 -2.81 3.47 3.49
N ALA A 46 -2.36 2.20 3.49
CA ALA A 46 -1.57 1.66 2.38
C ALA A 46 -2.35 1.63 1.05
N ARG A 47 -3.66 1.34 1.07
CA ARG A 47 -4.50 1.41 -0.14
C ARG A 47 -4.71 2.84 -0.61
N ASN A 48 -5.01 3.78 0.28
CA ASN A 48 -5.22 5.17 -0.07
C ASN A 48 -3.95 5.79 -0.67
N ALA A 49 -2.78 5.48 -0.12
CA ALA A 49 -1.50 5.97 -0.64
C ALA A 49 -1.18 5.49 -2.07
N VAL A 50 -1.66 4.31 -2.47
CA VAL A 50 -1.31 3.67 -3.76
C VAL A 50 -2.42 3.78 -4.81
N TYR A 51 -3.67 3.73 -4.38
CA TYR A 51 -4.85 3.69 -5.25
C TYR A 51 -5.71 4.94 -5.17
N GLY A 52 -5.49 5.84 -4.20
CA GLY A 52 -6.19 7.13 -4.08
C GLY A 52 -7.65 7.06 -3.61
N PHE A 53 -8.05 5.99 -2.91
CA PHE A 53 -9.41 5.79 -2.37
C PHE A 53 -9.70 6.57 -1.08
#